data_AF-A0A0N4W5H8-F1
#
_entry.id   AF-A0A0N4W5H8-F1
#
_cell.length_a   1.000
_cell.length_b   1.000
_cell.length_c   1.000
_cell.angle_alpha   90.00
_cell.angle_beta   90.00
_cell.angle_gamma   90.00
#
_symmetry.space_group_name_H-M   'P 1'
#
loop_
_entity.id
_entity.type
_entity.pdbx_description
1 polymer ?
#
loop_
_entity_poly.entity_id
_entity_poly.type
_entity_poly.pdbx_seq_one_letter_code
_entity_poly.pdbx_strand_id
1 'polypeptide(L)'
;MRDVFESSEMFASKSVNALKLMYQKCMDKKELTKIGSKRLLQTIRRYGVWPMIDGDDKFQADYFDLTSLMIHVTGFREVDVFVAQKVTLDNKNVSRRLFQFDQADLGLGESTRDYYLDRVKHGKKIEAYRQLLIDKVRLINEYDNRTSNDAKIVKDVDEIIDFETEIAKIMVAEEDRRNSSEMYNLRRLSDFQKLMPVVNWTRYFHSVAPSSVLKYFEADPDVLIKQIDYIGRLQYATGAIYVSKAYDKASKNIALNMVSDLNEVFNEMLVENDWMDNATKNAAFEKANAMLRQIAYPDFILDSKKLDDYYRGFSVGETDSYSQMIEKLSRWRIECEFKRLIKPVDRTEYDFNPADVDAYYSHDFNSINDSLKDYFSEIPAAILQAPFFHPTFPRALNYGGIGVAIGHEITHGFDDHGRQFDSDGNLRDWWDADVKKKFIERAQCARHWPEC
;
A
#
# COMPACT_ATOMS: atom_id res chain seq x y z
N MET A 1 -10.87 -19.24 -17.72
CA MET A 1 -9.61 -18.46 -17.82
C MET A 1 -8.43 -19.29 -18.30
N ARG A 2 -7.98 -20.35 -17.59
CA ARG A 2 -6.86 -21.20 -18.03
C ARG A 2 -6.95 -21.60 -19.51
N ASP A 3 -8.07 -22.20 -19.91
CA ASP A 3 -8.30 -22.68 -21.28
C ASP A 3 -8.23 -21.55 -22.34
N VAL A 4 -8.57 -20.32 -21.94
CA VAL A 4 -8.53 -19.11 -22.79
C VAL A 4 -7.08 -18.68 -23.05
N PHE A 5 -6.20 -18.80 -22.06
CA PHE A 5 -4.78 -18.50 -22.19
C PHE A 5 -3.96 -19.67 -22.78
N GLU A 6 -4.42 -20.92 -22.62
CA GLU A 6 -3.81 -22.11 -23.21
C GLU A 6 -4.27 -22.40 -24.66
N SER A 7 -5.37 -21.79 -25.14
CA SER A 7 -5.84 -21.99 -26.53
C SER A 7 -4.90 -21.38 -27.58
N SER A 8 -5.01 -21.81 -28.84
CA SER A 8 -4.34 -21.18 -29.98
C SER A 8 -5.03 -19.91 -30.52
N GLU A 9 -6.18 -19.54 -29.96
CA GLU A 9 -6.97 -18.39 -30.40
C GLU A 9 -6.25 -17.06 -30.13
N MET A 10 -6.26 -16.16 -31.12
CA MET A 10 -5.80 -14.78 -30.97
C MET A 10 -6.98 -13.82 -30.86
N PHE A 11 -6.87 -12.87 -29.94
CA PHE A 11 -7.89 -11.85 -29.70
C PHE A 11 -7.68 -10.63 -30.61
N ALA A 12 -8.72 -9.83 -30.82
CA ALA A 12 -8.63 -8.59 -31.58
C ALA A 12 -7.79 -7.51 -30.86
N SER A 13 -7.80 -7.49 -29.53
CA SER A 13 -6.94 -6.64 -28.71
C SER A 13 -5.51 -7.18 -28.64
N LYS A 14 -4.53 -6.33 -28.91
CA LYS A 14 -3.10 -6.63 -28.72
C LYS A 14 -2.78 -6.82 -27.25
N SER A 15 -3.40 -6.05 -26.36
CA SER A 15 -3.21 -6.13 -24.92
C SER A 15 -3.62 -7.49 -24.34
N VAL A 16 -4.73 -8.06 -24.82
CA VAL A 16 -5.16 -9.42 -24.41
C VAL A 16 -4.18 -10.49 -24.92
N ASN A 17 -3.67 -10.35 -26.15
CA ASN A 17 -2.63 -11.25 -26.67
C ASN A 17 -1.29 -11.12 -25.90
N ALA A 18 -0.93 -9.91 -25.48
CA ALA A 18 0.25 -9.65 -24.64
C ALA A 18 0.12 -10.33 -23.26
N LEU A 19 -1.05 -10.23 -22.61
CA LEU A 19 -1.35 -10.94 -21.36
C LEU A 19 -1.27 -12.47 -21.54
N LYS A 20 -1.78 -12.98 -22.65
CA LYS A 20 -1.71 -14.41 -23.00
C LYS A 20 -0.27 -14.90 -23.18
N LEU A 21 0.58 -14.11 -23.85
CA LEU A 21 2.02 -14.39 -23.94
C LEU A 21 2.70 -14.36 -22.56
N MET A 22 2.38 -13.39 -21.70
CA MET A 22 2.88 -13.33 -20.32
C MET A 22 2.49 -14.58 -19.52
N TYR A 23 1.25 -15.05 -19.66
CA TYR A 23 0.79 -16.30 -19.04
C TYR A 23 1.60 -17.51 -19.54
N GLN A 24 1.79 -17.64 -20.86
CA GLN A 24 2.56 -18.75 -21.44
C GLN A 24 4.02 -18.75 -20.95
N LYS A 25 4.65 -17.58 -20.87
CA LYS A 25 5.99 -17.42 -20.28
C LYS A 25 6.05 -17.70 -18.78
N CYS A 26 4.99 -17.39 -18.03
CA CYS A 26 4.86 -17.77 -16.61
C CYS A 26 4.76 -19.30 -16.43
N MET A 27 4.14 -19.99 -17.39
CA MET A 27 3.91 -21.43 -17.33
C MET A 27 5.08 -22.27 -17.88
N ASP A 28 6.01 -21.68 -18.64
CA ASP A 28 7.23 -22.35 -19.09
C ASP A 28 8.24 -22.55 -17.95
N LYS A 29 7.99 -23.59 -17.15
CA LYS A 29 8.89 -24.04 -16.08
C LYS A 29 10.29 -24.40 -16.60
N LYS A 30 10.47 -24.78 -17.87
CA LYS A 30 11.80 -25.11 -18.42
C LYS A 30 12.61 -23.83 -18.65
N GLU A 31 12.00 -22.78 -19.20
CA GLU A 31 12.64 -21.46 -19.32
C GLU A 31 12.97 -20.89 -17.93
N LEU A 32 12.02 -20.94 -16.99
CA LEU A 32 12.21 -20.46 -15.62
C LEU A 32 13.34 -21.20 -14.88
N THR A 33 13.37 -22.53 -14.89
CA THR A 33 14.46 -23.32 -14.27
C THR A 33 15.81 -23.07 -14.95
N LYS A 34 15.84 -22.84 -16.28
CA LYS A 34 17.07 -22.51 -17.02
C LYS A 34 17.64 -21.14 -16.62
N ILE A 35 16.78 -20.16 -16.33
CA ILE A 35 17.19 -18.82 -15.87
C ILE A 35 17.64 -18.87 -14.40
N GLY A 36 16.87 -19.55 -13.54
CA GLY A 36 17.17 -19.71 -12.12
C GLY A 36 17.35 -18.38 -11.37
N SER A 37 18.20 -18.37 -10.35
CA SER A 37 18.51 -17.18 -9.54
C SER A 37 19.36 -16.12 -10.26
N LYS A 38 19.96 -16.45 -11.41
CA LYS A 38 20.98 -15.63 -12.08
C LYS A 38 20.50 -14.23 -12.42
N ARG A 39 19.28 -14.11 -12.96
CA ARG A 39 18.69 -12.80 -13.30
C ARG A 39 18.42 -11.96 -12.06
N LEU A 40 17.89 -12.55 -10.99
CA LEU A 40 17.64 -11.86 -9.73
C LEU A 40 18.95 -11.28 -9.16
N LEU A 41 20.01 -12.11 -9.12
CA LEU A 41 21.33 -11.68 -8.66
C LEU A 41 21.96 -10.63 -9.57
N GLN A 42 21.81 -10.74 -10.90
CA GLN A 42 22.25 -9.70 -11.84
C GLN A 42 21.51 -8.37 -11.62
N THR A 43 20.22 -8.41 -11.32
CA THR A 43 19.43 -7.21 -11.03
C THR A 43 19.87 -6.57 -9.72
N ILE A 44 20.00 -7.34 -8.63
CA ILE A 44 20.50 -6.85 -7.33
C ILE A 44 21.88 -6.19 -7.49
N ARG A 45 22.81 -6.85 -8.20
CA ARG A 45 24.18 -6.33 -8.44
C ARG A 45 24.27 -5.07 -9.29
N ARG A 46 23.19 -4.61 -9.92
CA ARG A 46 23.18 -3.29 -10.58
C ARG A 46 23.11 -2.12 -9.61
N TYR A 47 22.64 -2.35 -8.38
CA TYR A 47 22.38 -1.29 -7.40
C TYR A 47 22.92 -1.58 -5.99
N GLY A 48 23.48 -2.76 -5.73
CA GLY A 48 24.17 -3.04 -4.48
C GLY A 48 24.80 -4.42 -4.43
N VAL A 49 25.62 -4.63 -3.41
CA VAL A 49 26.09 -5.96 -3.00
C VAL A 49 25.12 -6.49 -1.95
N TRP A 50 24.79 -7.78 -1.99
CA TRP A 50 24.01 -8.43 -0.92
C TRP A 50 24.98 -9.22 -0.02
N PRO A 51 25.35 -8.72 1.18
CA PRO A 51 26.46 -9.28 1.96
C PRO A 51 26.28 -10.77 2.30
N MET A 52 25.03 -11.19 2.54
CA MET A 52 24.64 -12.58 2.81
C MET A 52 24.93 -13.56 1.66
N ILE A 53 25.03 -13.10 0.41
CA ILE A 53 25.28 -13.94 -0.78
C ILE A 53 26.65 -13.68 -1.41
N ASP A 54 27.12 -12.43 -1.34
CA ASP A 54 28.34 -11.99 -2.01
C ASP A 54 29.53 -11.83 -1.07
N GLY A 55 29.32 -11.78 0.26
CA GLY A 55 30.36 -11.62 1.28
C GLY A 55 30.44 -10.20 1.84
N ASP A 56 30.73 -10.08 3.14
CA ASP A 56 30.83 -8.78 3.83
C ASP A 56 32.04 -7.96 3.32
N ASP A 57 33.09 -8.64 2.85
CA ASP A 57 34.29 -8.05 2.24
C ASP A 57 33.99 -7.20 1.00
N LYS A 58 32.85 -7.46 0.33
CA LYS A 58 32.43 -6.73 -0.87
C LYS A 58 31.49 -5.57 -0.56
N PHE A 59 30.93 -5.50 0.65
CA PHE A 59 30.04 -4.41 1.05
C PHE A 59 30.84 -3.27 1.69
N GLN A 60 30.79 -2.10 1.06
CA GLN A 60 31.48 -0.91 1.55
C GLN A 60 30.46 0.09 2.09
N ALA A 61 30.31 0.13 3.42
CA ALA A 61 29.32 0.97 4.08
C ALA A 61 29.47 2.47 3.75
N ASP A 62 30.71 2.96 3.57
CA ASP A 62 31.01 4.36 3.26
C ASP A 62 30.50 4.80 1.87
N TYR A 63 30.24 3.85 0.97
CA TYR A 63 29.67 4.10 -0.37
C TYR A 63 28.19 3.68 -0.46
N PHE A 64 27.58 3.22 0.64
CA PHE A 64 26.17 2.87 0.65
C PHE A 64 25.31 4.14 0.65
N ASP A 65 24.49 4.30 -0.39
CA ASP A 65 23.52 5.38 -0.51
C ASP A 65 22.11 4.83 -0.59
N LEU A 66 21.34 5.07 0.48
CA LEU A 66 19.93 4.67 0.57
C LEU A 66 19.09 5.25 -0.56
N THR A 67 19.39 6.47 -1.03
CA THR A 67 18.69 7.09 -2.17
C THR A 67 18.84 6.23 -3.43
N SER A 68 20.06 5.76 -3.73
CA SER A 68 20.32 4.83 -4.84
C SER A 68 19.53 3.54 -4.68
N LEU A 69 19.51 2.95 -3.49
CA LEU A 69 18.77 1.70 -3.25
C LEU A 69 17.27 1.89 -3.51
N MET A 70 16.66 2.94 -2.96
CA MET A 70 15.24 3.25 -3.15
C MET A 70 14.90 3.51 -4.62
N ILE A 71 15.70 4.30 -5.35
CA ILE A 71 15.49 4.54 -6.79
C ILE A 71 15.41 3.23 -7.57
N HIS A 72 16.29 2.27 -7.28
CA HIS A 72 16.35 1.01 -8.02
C HIS A 72 15.30 -0.01 -7.57
N VAL A 73 15.01 -0.10 -6.27
CA VAL A 73 14.02 -1.06 -5.75
C VAL A 73 12.61 -0.59 -6.12
N THR A 74 12.25 0.65 -5.79
CA THR A 74 10.90 1.16 -6.06
C THR A 74 10.70 1.42 -7.56
N GLY A 75 11.66 2.04 -8.25
CA GLY A 75 11.57 2.38 -9.68
C GLY A 75 11.57 1.19 -10.66
N PHE A 76 11.93 -0.02 -10.23
CA PHE A 76 11.94 -1.23 -11.08
C PHE A 76 11.14 -2.42 -10.54
N ARG A 77 10.72 -2.41 -9.27
CA ARG A 77 10.05 -3.56 -8.63
C ARG A 77 8.74 -3.23 -7.92
N GLU A 78 8.34 -1.97 -7.81
CA GLU A 78 7.16 -1.53 -7.03
C GLU A 78 7.22 -2.03 -5.57
N VAL A 79 8.43 -2.08 -5.01
CA VAL A 79 8.67 -2.41 -3.61
C VAL A 79 9.08 -1.13 -2.88
N ASP A 80 8.36 -0.84 -1.80
CA ASP A 80 8.66 0.29 -0.92
C ASP A 80 9.71 -0.12 0.12
N VAL A 81 10.57 0.84 0.49
CA VAL A 81 11.71 0.60 1.39
C VAL A 81 11.63 1.63 2.51
N PHE A 82 11.27 1.16 3.71
CA PHE A 82 10.97 1.93 4.93
C PHE A 82 9.77 2.88 4.87
N VAL A 83 9.52 3.51 3.73
CA VAL A 83 8.43 4.46 3.49
C VAL A 83 7.56 3.95 2.36
N ALA A 84 6.29 3.68 2.66
CA ALA A 84 5.29 3.40 1.63
C ALA A 84 4.94 4.69 0.89
N GLN A 85 4.76 4.61 -0.43
CA GLN A 85 4.52 5.80 -1.24
C GLN A 85 3.57 5.56 -2.41
N LYS A 86 2.51 6.38 -2.48
CA LYS A 86 1.49 6.29 -3.53
C LYS A 86 0.98 7.65 -3.99
N VAL A 87 0.41 7.68 -5.17
CA VAL A 87 -0.52 8.75 -5.58
C VAL A 87 -1.88 8.41 -4.98
N THR A 88 -2.57 9.39 -4.42
CA THR A 88 -3.88 9.22 -3.75
C THR A 88 -4.76 10.42 -4.05
N LEU A 89 -6.07 10.32 -3.81
CA LEU A 89 -6.89 11.53 -3.66
C LEU A 89 -6.48 12.31 -2.41
N ASP A 90 -6.65 13.63 -2.46
CA ASP A 90 -6.70 14.42 -1.25
C ASP A 90 -7.98 14.08 -0.50
N ASN A 91 -7.85 13.39 0.64
CA ASN A 91 -9.00 13.01 1.47
C ASN A 91 -9.90 14.22 1.78
N LYS A 92 -9.39 15.46 1.89
CA LYS A 92 -10.20 16.66 2.18
C LYS A 92 -10.64 17.45 0.94
N ASN A 93 -10.20 17.06 -0.26
CA ASN A 93 -10.60 17.67 -1.52
C ASN A 93 -10.43 16.68 -2.68
N VAL A 94 -11.40 15.78 -2.82
CA VAL A 94 -11.39 14.64 -3.77
C VAL A 94 -11.27 15.05 -5.25
N SER A 95 -11.41 16.35 -5.58
CA SER A 95 -11.18 16.87 -6.93
C SER A 95 -9.69 16.93 -7.32
N ARG A 96 -8.75 16.78 -6.37
CA ARG A 96 -7.31 16.76 -6.60
C ARG A 96 -6.64 15.50 -6.06
N ARG A 97 -5.47 15.18 -6.63
CA ARG A 97 -4.56 14.13 -6.16
C ARG A 97 -3.37 14.72 -5.39
N LEU A 98 -2.84 13.93 -4.46
CA LEU A 98 -1.61 14.21 -3.71
C LEU A 98 -0.64 13.05 -3.86
N PHE A 99 0.64 13.33 -3.56
CA PHE A 99 1.59 12.27 -3.23
C PHE A 99 1.51 11.97 -1.73
N GLN A 100 1.39 10.70 -1.37
CA GLN A 100 1.29 10.23 0.01
C GLN A 100 2.56 9.47 0.43
N PHE A 101 2.96 9.67 1.69
CA PHE A 101 3.95 8.87 2.40
C PHE A 101 3.31 8.21 3.64
N ASP A 102 3.64 6.95 3.90
CA ASP A 102 3.19 6.17 5.07
C ASP A 102 4.27 5.19 5.55
N GLN A 103 4.01 4.44 6.62
CA GLN A 103 4.85 3.32 7.04
C GLN A 103 4.82 2.19 5.99
N ALA A 104 6.00 1.64 5.65
CA ALA A 104 6.09 0.49 4.75
C ALA A 104 5.79 -0.82 5.50
N ASP A 105 5.36 -1.83 4.73
CA ASP A 105 5.20 -3.21 5.20
C ASP A 105 6.51 -3.79 5.75
N LEU A 106 6.39 -4.66 6.76
CA LEU A 106 7.47 -5.55 7.19
C LEU A 106 7.59 -6.74 6.23
N GLY A 107 8.67 -7.52 6.27
CA GLY A 107 8.88 -8.63 5.34
C GLY A 107 7.88 -9.79 5.44
N LEU A 108 7.07 -9.85 6.51
CA LEU A 108 5.90 -10.72 6.63
C LEU A 108 4.60 -10.14 6.02
N GLY A 109 4.62 -8.88 5.61
CA GLY A 109 3.52 -8.15 4.99
C GLY A 109 2.77 -7.19 5.92
N GLU A 110 1.74 -6.58 5.36
CA GLU A 110 0.75 -5.70 6.00
C GLU A 110 0.11 -6.32 7.25
N SER A 111 -0.25 -5.48 8.23
CA SER A 111 -0.87 -5.90 9.51
C SER A 111 -0.08 -6.95 10.34
N THR A 112 1.21 -7.18 10.06
CA THR A 112 2.01 -8.20 10.78
C THR A 112 2.86 -7.68 11.93
N ARG A 113 2.83 -6.37 12.24
CA ARG A 113 3.57 -5.70 13.34
C ARG A 113 3.60 -6.52 14.63
N ASP A 114 2.44 -6.97 15.10
CA ASP A 114 2.32 -7.68 16.38
C ASP A 114 2.98 -9.07 16.37
N TYR A 115 3.20 -9.67 15.20
CA TYR A 115 3.95 -10.93 15.10
C TYR A 115 5.42 -10.70 15.49
N TYR A 116 5.92 -9.49 15.26
CA TYR A 116 7.27 -9.10 15.66
C TYR A 116 7.36 -8.78 17.16
N LEU A 117 6.31 -8.22 17.75
CA LEU A 117 6.30 -7.76 19.14
C LEU A 117 5.87 -8.83 20.16
N ASP A 118 4.90 -9.70 19.83
CA ASP A 118 4.44 -10.79 20.68
C ASP A 118 5.00 -12.15 20.22
N ARG A 119 6.24 -12.44 20.63
CA ARG A 119 6.89 -13.75 20.39
C ARG A 119 6.18 -14.91 21.12
N VAL A 120 5.40 -14.66 22.18
CA VAL A 120 4.69 -15.72 22.92
C VAL A 120 3.52 -16.25 22.09
N LYS A 121 2.72 -15.37 21.52
CA LYS A 121 1.57 -15.68 20.68
C LYS A 121 1.95 -16.01 19.23
N HIS A 122 3.03 -15.43 18.71
CA HIS A 122 3.37 -15.48 17.29
C HIS A 122 4.74 -16.05 16.94
N GLY A 123 5.55 -16.49 17.91
CA GLY A 123 6.90 -17.01 17.69
C GLY A 123 7.01 -18.12 16.64
N LYS A 124 6.01 -19.00 16.52
CA LYS A 124 5.95 -20.04 15.46
C LYS A 124 5.90 -19.45 14.04
N LYS A 125 5.27 -18.30 13.85
CA LYS A 125 5.21 -17.61 12.55
C LYS A 125 6.56 -16.99 12.21
N ILE A 126 7.23 -16.42 13.21
CA ILE A 126 8.56 -15.83 13.08
C ILE A 126 9.61 -16.91 12.77
N GLU A 127 9.58 -18.08 13.43
CA GLU A 127 10.49 -19.17 13.09
C GLU A 127 10.25 -19.72 11.68
N ALA A 128 8.99 -19.80 11.23
CA ALA A 128 8.67 -20.18 9.86
C ALA A 128 9.17 -19.15 8.82
N TYR A 129 9.08 -17.85 9.14
CA TYR A 129 9.61 -16.77 8.31
C TYR A 129 11.14 -16.80 8.23
N ARG A 130 11.80 -16.97 9.38
CA ARG A 130 13.24 -17.18 9.52
C ARG A 130 13.73 -18.35 8.66
N GLN A 131 13.09 -19.50 8.79
CA GLN A 131 13.40 -20.69 8.00
C GLN A 131 13.19 -20.44 6.49
N LEU A 132 12.11 -19.75 6.11
CA LEU A 132 11.84 -19.36 4.72
C LEU A 132 12.95 -18.45 4.14
N LEU A 133 13.47 -17.50 4.91
CA LEU A 133 14.58 -16.65 4.47
C LEU A 133 15.87 -17.46 4.28
N ILE A 134 16.23 -18.31 5.24
CA ILE A 134 17.42 -19.18 5.18
C ILE A 134 17.34 -20.08 3.93
N ASP A 135 16.20 -20.76 3.71
CA ASP A 135 16.07 -21.71 2.60
C ASP A 135 16.01 -21.03 1.23
N LYS A 136 15.43 -19.82 1.14
CA LYS A 136 15.53 -19.00 -0.09
C LYS A 136 16.99 -18.71 -0.45
N VAL A 137 17.83 -18.37 0.52
CA VAL A 137 19.24 -18.03 0.27
C VAL A 137 20.06 -19.28 -0.08
N ARG A 138 19.83 -20.41 0.60
CA ARG A 138 20.40 -21.71 0.24
C ARG A 138 20.08 -22.07 -1.21
N LEU A 139 18.81 -22.02 -1.61
CA LEU A 139 18.38 -22.26 -2.99
C LEU A 139 19.07 -21.32 -3.98
N ILE A 140 19.18 -20.02 -3.68
CA ILE A 140 19.88 -19.06 -4.55
C ILE A 140 21.35 -19.45 -4.76
N ASN A 141 22.04 -19.90 -3.69
CA ASN A 141 23.42 -20.37 -3.74
C ASN A 141 23.55 -21.67 -4.55
N GLU A 142 22.67 -22.64 -4.35
CA GLU A 142 22.61 -23.89 -5.13
C GLU A 142 22.43 -23.61 -6.63
N TYR A 143 21.48 -22.76 -7.02
CA TYR A 143 21.20 -22.43 -8.42
C TYR A 143 22.36 -21.70 -9.15
N ASP A 144 23.26 -21.04 -8.41
CA ASP A 144 24.45 -20.35 -8.95
C ASP A 144 25.76 -21.12 -8.67
N ASN A 145 25.68 -22.38 -8.20
CA ASN A 145 26.80 -23.24 -7.81
C ASN A 145 27.79 -22.58 -6.82
N ARG A 146 27.26 -21.86 -5.83
CA ARG A 146 28.05 -21.18 -4.79
C ARG A 146 28.31 -22.06 -3.58
N THR A 147 29.45 -21.86 -2.93
CA THR A 147 29.69 -22.37 -1.58
C THR A 147 28.77 -21.65 -0.58
N SER A 148 27.79 -22.36 -0.03
CA SER A 148 26.94 -21.83 1.03
C SER A 148 27.72 -21.72 2.35
N ASN A 149 27.60 -20.59 3.05
CA ASN A 149 28.04 -20.44 4.44
C ASN A 149 26.80 -20.34 5.33
N ASP A 150 26.24 -21.49 5.68
CA ASP A 150 24.99 -21.57 6.44
C ASP A 150 25.05 -20.83 7.78
N ALA A 151 26.19 -20.82 8.47
CA ALA A 151 26.35 -20.08 9.72
C ALA A 151 26.23 -18.56 9.51
N LYS A 152 26.74 -18.03 8.38
CA LYS A 152 26.53 -16.63 7.99
C LYS A 152 25.08 -16.36 7.59
N ILE A 153 24.48 -17.22 6.77
CA ILE A 153 23.08 -17.05 6.32
C ILE A 153 22.14 -16.98 7.52
N VAL A 154 22.29 -17.91 8.48
CA VAL A 154 21.50 -17.93 9.72
C VAL A 154 21.68 -16.63 10.51
N LYS A 155 22.93 -16.21 10.74
CA LYS A 155 23.24 -14.97 11.47
C LYS A 155 22.67 -13.71 10.78
N ASP A 156 22.85 -13.57 9.47
CA ASP A 156 22.39 -12.42 8.70
C ASP A 156 20.84 -12.38 8.66
N VAL A 157 20.16 -13.53 8.63
CA VAL A 157 18.69 -13.62 8.74
C VAL A 157 18.20 -13.23 10.14
N ASP A 158 18.93 -13.63 11.19
CA ASP A 158 18.62 -13.21 12.56
C ASP A 158 18.73 -11.68 12.71
N GLU A 159 19.79 -11.08 12.15
CA GLU A 159 19.96 -9.62 12.11
C GLU A 159 18.87 -8.89 11.31
N ILE A 160 18.37 -9.49 10.22
CA ILE A 160 17.21 -8.95 9.47
C ILE A 160 15.95 -8.96 10.33
N ILE A 161 15.65 -10.06 11.04
CA ILE A 161 14.45 -10.19 11.87
C ILE A 161 14.52 -9.26 13.08
N ASP A 162 15.69 -9.10 13.70
CA ASP A 162 15.89 -8.13 14.77
C ASP A 162 15.69 -6.69 14.28
N PHE A 163 16.22 -6.35 13.10
CA PHE A 163 16.02 -5.04 12.48
C PHE A 163 14.55 -4.76 12.10
N GLU A 164 13.84 -5.73 11.50
CA GLU A 164 12.39 -5.65 11.28
C GLU A 164 11.61 -5.51 12.60
N THR A 165 12.10 -6.13 13.68
CA THR A 165 11.49 -5.99 15.01
C THR A 165 11.70 -4.60 15.61
N GLU A 166 12.84 -3.93 15.36
CA GLU A 166 13.03 -2.51 15.73
C GLU A 166 12.13 -1.58 14.89
N ILE A 167 11.90 -1.87 13.61
CA ILE A 167 10.92 -1.13 12.79
C ILE A 167 9.50 -1.33 13.36
N ALA A 168 9.11 -2.56 13.68
CA ALA A 168 7.80 -2.86 14.26
C ALA A 168 7.50 -2.08 15.55
N LYS A 169 8.52 -1.81 16.38
CA LYS A 169 8.38 -1.01 17.60
C LYS A 169 8.06 0.46 17.34
N ILE A 170 8.48 1.02 16.21
CA ILE A 170 8.21 2.41 15.83
C ILE A 170 6.99 2.58 14.91
N MET A 171 6.52 1.51 14.27
CA MET A 171 5.26 1.48 13.52
C MET A 171 4.07 1.72 14.46
N VAL A 172 3.09 2.45 13.94
CA VAL A 172 1.78 2.64 14.59
C VAL A 172 0.91 1.42 14.28
N ALA A 173 0.13 0.96 15.26
CA ALA A 173 -0.73 -0.21 15.12
C ALA A 173 -1.97 0.11 14.27
N GLU A 174 -2.56 -0.89 13.61
CA GLU A 174 -3.66 -0.66 12.66
C GLU A 174 -4.95 -0.22 13.36
N GLU A 175 -5.16 -0.60 14.62
CA GLU A 175 -6.24 -0.09 15.47
C GLU A 175 -6.15 1.42 15.75
N ASP A 176 -4.94 1.97 15.82
CA ASP A 176 -4.69 3.41 16.04
C ASP A 176 -4.73 4.20 14.71
N ARG A 177 -4.67 3.51 13.56
CA ARG A 177 -4.70 4.10 12.21
C ARG A 177 -6.11 4.35 11.68
N ARG A 178 -7.15 4.01 12.46
CA ARG A 178 -8.57 4.10 12.07
C ARG A 178 -9.15 5.52 12.06
N ASN A 179 -8.50 6.49 12.71
CA ASN A 179 -8.91 7.89 12.67
C ASN A 179 -8.31 8.60 11.46
N SER A 180 -9.04 8.64 10.34
CA SER A 180 -8.58 9.27 9.10
C SER A 180 -8.25 10.77 9.26
N SER A 181 -8.82 11.45 10.25
CA SER A 181 -8.51 12.86 10.55
C SER A 181 -7.15 13.05 11.22
N GLU A 182 -6.75 12.15 12.13
CA GLU A 182 -5.41 12.15 12.74
C GLU A 182 -4.33 11.72 11.74
N MET A 183 -4.69 10.83 10.81
CA MET A 183 -3.82 10.44 9.70
C MET A 183 -3.68 11.54 8.62
N TYR A 184 -4.49 12.60 8.65
CA TYR A 184 -4.42 13.67 7.64
C TYR A 184 -3.40 14.75 8.03
N ASN A 185 -2.12 14.52 7.73
CA ASN A 185 -1.07 15.52 7.96
C ASN A 185 -0.50 16.05 6.64
N LEU A 186 -1.11 17.14 6.14
CA LEU A 186 -0.64 17.86 4.97
C LEU A 186 0.62 18.69 5.32
N ARG A 187 1.68 18.55 4.51
CA ARG A 187 2.96 19.26 4.62
C ARG A 187 3.49 19.63 3.24
N ARG A 188 4.51 20.48 3.16
CA ARG A 188 5.23 20.73 1.91
C ARG A 188 6.22 19.60 1.65
N LEU A 189 6.51 19.28 0.39
CA LEU A 189 7.52 18.28 0.05
C LEU A 189 8.90 18.61 0.68
N SER A 190 9.25 19.90 0.73
CA SER A 190 10.45 20.40 1.41
C SER A 190 10.45 20.17 2.93
N ASP A 191 9.31 20.03 3.59
CA ASP A 191 9.23 19.63 5.00
C ASP A 191 9.49 18.14 5.18
N PHE A 192 9.03 17.31 4.25
CA PHE A 192 9.32 15.87 4.26
C PHE A 192 10.83 15.60 4.10
N GLN A 193 11.53 16.40 3.27
CA GLN A 193 12.98 16.37 3.16
C GLN A 193 13.70 16.73 4.48
N LYS A 194 13.09 17.55 5.35
CA LYS A 194 13.62 17.84 6.71
C LYS A 194 13.32 16.70 7.68
N LEU A 195 12.20 16.00 7.52
CA LEU A 195 11.76 14.90 8.37
C LEU A 195 12.55 13.60 8.12
N MET A 196 12.93 13.34 6.86
CA MET A 196 13.80 12.21 6.49
C MET A 196 14.99 12.68 5.62
N PRO A 197 16.00 13.34 6.22
CA PRO A 197 17.12 13.95 5.50
C PRO A 197 18.14 12.94 4.94
N VAL A 198 18.08 11.69 5.39
CA VAL A 198 18.98 10.60 4.93
C VAL A 198 18.72 10.17 3.47
N VAL A 199 17.56 10.51 2.92
CA VAL A 199 17.22 10.30 1.51
C VAL A 199 17.22 11.66 0.80
N ASN A 200 17.88 11.75 -0.35
CA ASN A 200 17.78 12.93 -1.21
C ASN A 200 16.52 12.80 -2.07
N TRP A 201 15.40 13.31 -1.56
CA TRP A 201 14.08 13.18 -2.19
C TRP A 201 14.00 13.89 -3.54
N THR A 202 14.72 15.01 -3.70
CA THR A 202 14.81 15.71 -4.99
C THR A 202 15.42 14.78 -6.06
N ARG A 203 16.59 14.19 -5.78
CA ARG A 203 17.24 13.22 -6.67
C ARG A 203 16.37 11.97 -6.89
N TYR A 204 15.69 11.50 -5.84
CA TYR A 204 14.78 10.37 -5.92
C TYR A 204 13.66 10.63 -6.94
N PHE A 205 12.89 11.71 -6.79
CA PHE A 205 11.80 12.04 -7.72
C PHE A 205 12.29 12.34 -9.14
N HIS A 206 13.44 12.99 -9.32
CA HIS A 206 14.07 13.15 -10.63
C HIS A 206 14.44 11.83 -11.32
N SER A 207 14.57 10.73 -10.57
CA SER A 207 14.97 9.42 -11.10
C SER A 207 13.78 8.47 -11.31
N VAL A 208 12.74 8.53 -10.45
CA VAL A 208 11.60 7.60 -10.51
C VAL A 208 10.36 8.20 -11.22
N ALA A 209 10.18 9.52 -11.19
CA ALA A 209 9.00 10.14 -11.80
C ALA A 209 9.21 10.43 -13.30
N PRO A 210 8.19 10.28 -14.16
CA PRO A 210 8.27 10.65 -15.56
C PRO A 210 8.57 12.14 -15.75
N SER A 211 9.33 12.49 -16.80
CA SER A 211 9.74 13.88 -17.08
C SER A 211 8.57 14.88 -17.18
N SER A 212 7.38 14.42 -17.56
CA SER A 212 6.14 15.22 -17.59
C SER A 212 5.64 15.65 -16.21
N VAL A 213 6.04 14.94 -15.16
CA VAL A 213 5.58 15.12 -13.76
C VAL A 213 6.63 15.84 -12.92
N LEU A 214 7.90 15.96 -13.36
CA LEU A 214 8.96 16.59 -12.57
C LEU A 214 8.62 18.01 -12.10
N LYS A 215 7.95 18.81 -12.95
CA LYS A 215 7.46 20.16 -12.60
C LYS A 215 6.50 20.19 -11.41
N TYR A 216 5.78 19.09 -11.14
CA TYR A 216 4.93 18.97 -9.95
C TYR A 216 5.79 18.90 -8.68
N PHE A 217 6.85 18.09 -8.67
CA PHE A 217 7.76 17.96 -7.54
C PHE A 217 8.69 19.18 -7.36
N GLU A 218 9.16 19.76 -8.46
CA GLU A 218 9.96 21.00 -8.49
C GLU A 218 9.20 22.21 -7.90
N ALA A 219 7.86 22.20 -7.94
CA ALA A 219 7.00 23.25 -7.40
C ALA A 219 6.80 23.18 -5.87
N ASP A 220 7.50 22.27 -5.16
CA ASP A 220 7.34 22.00 -3.73
C ASP A 220 5.86 21.72 -3.38
N PRO A 221 5.25 20.64 -3.89
CA PRO A 221 3.81 20.43 -3.75
C PRO A 221 3.42 20.12 -2.31
N ASP A 222 2.13 20.26 -2.02
CA ASP A 222 1.57 19.69 -0.79
C ASP A 222 1.62 18.15 -0.89
N VAL A 223 2.06 17.49 0.18
CA VAL A 223 2.14 16.03 0.31
C VAL A 223 1.43 15.58 1.57
N LEU A 224 0.81 14.40 1.51
CA LEU A 224 0.11 13.79 2.64
C LEU A 224 1.04 12.83 3.38
N ILE A 225 1.34 13.10 4.64
CA ILE A 225 2.12 12.18 5.47
C ILE A 225 1.16 11.52 6.45
N LYS A 226 0.87 10.22 6.29
CA LYS A 226 -0.04 9.51 7.20
C LYS A 226 0.54 9.38 8.60
N GLN A 227 1.86 9.15 8.72
CA GLN A 227 2.55 8.91 9.99
C GLN A 227 3.82 9.76 10.18
N ILE A 228 3.66 11.03 10.56
CA ILE A 228 4.82 11.92 10.83
C ILE A 228 5.74 11.32 11.91
N ASP A 229 5.16 10.74 12.97
CA ASP A 229 5.91 10.17 14.08
C ASP A 229 6.76 8.97 13.66
N TYR A 230 6.21 8.07 12.84
CA TYR A 230 6.97 6.92 12.31
C TYR A 230 8.16 7.37 11.46
N ILE A 231 7.94 8.28 10.49
CA ILE A 231 9.01 8.80 9.63
C ILE A 231 10.05 9.55 10.46
N GLY A 232 9.61 10.35 11.44
CA GLY A 232 10.49 11.02 12.39
C GLY A 232 11.28 10.06 13.28
N ARG A 233 10.73 8.88 13.60
CA ARG A 233 11.40 7.82 14.40
C ARG A 233 12.33 6.94 13.57
N LEU A 234 12.09 6.73 12.27
CA LEU A 234 13.07 6.13 11.36
C LEU A 234 14.38 6.94 11.36
N GLN A 235 14.26 8.27 11.37
CA GLN A 235 15.40 9.19 11.54
C GLN A 235 16.17 8.93 12.86
N TYR A 236 15.48 8.57 13.95
CA TYR A 236 16.10 8.22 15.22
C TYR A 236 16.68 6.80 15.23
N ALA A 237 16.17 5.85 14.43
CA ALA A 237 16.79 4.54 14.27
C ALA A 237 18.13 4.65 13.52
N THR A 238 18.15 5.34 12.38
CA THR A 238 19.40 5.65 11.65
C THR A 238 20.33 6.55 12.48
N GLY A 239 19.74 7.53 13.17
CA GLY A 239 20.44 8.43 14.09
C GLY A 239 21.02 7.72 15.31
N ALA A 240 20.40 6.66 15.82
CA ALA A 240 20.91 5.87 16.94
C ALA A 240 22.10 5.01 16.52
N ILE A 241 22.10 4.46 15.30
CA ILE A 241 23.29 3.77 14.73
C ILE A 241 24.46 4.75 14.59
N TYR A 242 24.20 6.00 14.18
CA TYR A 242 25.21 7.06 14.12
C TYR A 242 25.68 7.49 15.52
N VAL A 243 24.76 7.88 16.41
CA VAL A 243 25.04 8.36 17.79
C VAL A 243 25.76 7.31 18.64
N SER A 244 25.38 6.03 18.54
CA SER A 244 26.05 4.93 19.25
C SER A 244 27.50 4.68 18.80
N LYS A 245 27.87 5.16 17.61
CA LYS A 245 29.25 5.10 17.08
C LYS A 245 30.00 6.43 17.16
N ALA A 246 29.32 7.59 17.28
CA ALA A 246 29.92 8.89 16.99
C ALA A 246 29.62 10.05 17.98
N TYR A 247 28.81 9.88 19.04
CA TYR A 247 28.37 11.01 19.87
C TYR A 247 28.47 10.76 21.39
N ASP A 248 28.90 11.79 22.14
CA ASP A 248 29.05 11.74 23.60
C ASP A 248 27.73 12.06 24.34
N LYS A 249 27.45 11.30 25.41
CA LYS A 249 26.17 11.34 26.13
C LYS A 249 26.00 12.54 27.08
N ALA A 250 27.07 13.28 27.38
CA ALA A 250 27.04 14.35 28.39
C ALA A 250 26.05 15.49 28.09
N SER A 251 25.79 15.80 26.82
CA SER A 251 25.00 16.97 26.40
C SER A 251 23.48 16.86 26.65
N LYS A 252 22.93 15.66 26.84
CA LYS A 252 21.45 15.44 26.82
C LYS A 252 20.72 15.97 28.05
N ASN A 253 21.37 15.97 29.21
CA ASN A 253 20.69 16.23 30.50
C ASN A 253 20.30 17.69 30.73
N ILE A 254 20.88 18.64 29.98
CA ILE A 254 20.57 20.07 30.13
C ILE A 254 19.25 20.43 29.44
N ALA A 255 18.95 19.82 28.28
CA ALA A 255 17.75 20.12 27.49
C ALA A 255 16.45 19.56 28.09
N LEU A 256 16.52 18.45 28.84
CA LEU A 256 15.34 17.79 29.42
C LEU A 256 14.65 18.64 30.49
N ASN A 257 15.40 19.44 31.26
CA ASN A 257 14.83 20.27 32.32
C ASN A 257 13.94 21.40 31.77
N MET A 258 14.22 21.93 30.57
CA MET A 258 13.41 22.99 29.94
C MET A 258 12.03 22.51 29.45
N VAL A 259 11.84 21.21 29.23
CA VAL A 259 10.59 20.67 28.66
C VAL A 259 9.54 20.43 29.74
N SER A 260 9.96 20.24 31.00
CA SER A 260 9.03 20.04 32.13
C SER A 260 8.24 21.31 32.46
N ASP A 261 8.84 22.48 32.27
CA ASP A 261 8.24 23.78 32.61
C ASP A 261 7.12 24.23 31.64
N LEU A 262 6.97 23.55 30.49
CA LEU A 262 6.04 23.94 29.42
C LEU A 262 4.72 23.15 29.40
N ASN A 263 4.55 22.14 30.26
CA ASN A 263 3.37 21.26 30.25
C ASN A 263 2.23 21.71 31.18
N GLU A 264 2.38 22.78 31.97
CA GLU A 264 1.40 23.19 32.99
C GLU A 264 0.22 24.02 32.44
N VAL A 265 0.20 24.35 31.14
CA VAL A 265 -0.75 25.33 30.55
C VAL A 265 -1.88 24.68 29.72
N PHE A 266 -1.88 23.36 29.51
CA PHE A 266 -2.85 22.71 28.60
C PHE A 266 -4.21 22.31 29.21
N ASN A 267 -4.44 22.58 30.50
CA ASN A 267 -5.59 22.02 31.25
C ASN A 267 -6.82 22.94 31.41
N GLU A 268 -6.93 24.04 30.66
CA GLU A 268 -8.06 24.98 30.73
C GLU A 268 -8.70 25.25 29.35
N MET A 269 -9.74 24.48 28.98
CA MET A 269 -10.85 24.80 28.03
C MET A 269 -11.57 23.48 27.64
N LEU A 270 -12.64 23.03 28.31
CA LEU A 270 -14.03 23.53 28.44
C LEU A 270 -15.07 22.73 27.62
N VAL A 271 -15.94 22.09 28.40
CA VAL A 271 -17.28 21.49 28.16
C VAL A 271 -18.23 22.58 27.57
N GLU A 272 -19.30 22.36 26.77
CA GLU A 272 -20.48 21.46 26.84
C GLU A 272 -21.32 21.57 25.53
N ASN A 273 -22.17 20.57 25.17
CA ASN A 273 -23.64 20.70 24.91
C ASN A 273 -24.24 19.43 24.18
N ASP A 274 -25.56 19.42 23.92
CA ASP A 274 -26.42 18.22 23.99
C ASP A 274 -27.69 18.30 23.10
N TRP A 275 -27.58 18.05 21.78
CA TRP A 275 -28.76 17.96 20.88
C TRP A 275 -28.42 17.36 19.51
N MET A 276 -29.40 16.68 18.89
CA MET A 276 -29.40 16.41 17.44
C MET A 276 -30.80 16.32 16.85
N ASP A 277 -30.88 16.70 15.58
CA ASP A 277 -32.11 16.89 14.85
C ASP A 277 -32.26 15.95 13.63
N ASN A 278 -33.13 16.32 12.69
CA ASN A 278 -33.36 15.56 11.47
C ASN A 278 -32.36 15.86 10.33
N ALA A 279 -31.52 16.90 10.43
CA ALA A 279 -30.60 17.25 9.35
C ALA A 279 -29.55 16.15 9.12
N THR A 280 -29.01 15.57 10.21
CA THR A 280 -28.06 14.45 10.14
C THR A 280 -28.67 13.19 9.49
N LYS A 281 -29.98 12.95 9.65
CA LYS A 281 -30.67 11.83 8.99
C LYS A 281 -30.83 12.05 7.49
N ASN A 282 -31.08 13.30 7.07
CA ASN A 282 -31.17 13.64 5.65
C ASN A 282 -29.81 13.56 4.96
N ALA A 283 -28.73 14.03 5.60
CA ALA A 283 -27.37 13.93 5.06
C ALA A 283 -26.93 12.47 4.81
N ALA A 284 -27.30 11.54 5.70
CA ALA A 284 -27.03 10.11 5.49
C ALA A 284 -27.82 9.53 4.30
N PHE A 285 -29.05 10.00 4.07
CA PHE A 285 -29.85 9.63 2.91
C PHE A 285 -29.29 10.23 1.61
N GLU A 286 -28.82 11.48 1.63
CA GLU A 286 -28.13 12.11 0.50
C GLU A 286 -26.83 11.36 0.15
N LYS A 287 -26.00 10.99 1.14
CA LYS A 287 -24.81 10.17 0.92
C LYS A 287 -25.14 8.83 0.26
N ALA A 288 -26.12 8.09 0.78
CA ALA A 288 -26.55 6.81 0.21
C ALA A 288 -27.06 6.92 -1.24
N ASN A 289 -27.74 8.01 -1.59
CA ASN A 289 -28.21 8.25 -2.96
C ASN A 289 -27.11 8.76 -3.90
N ALA A 290 -26.07 9.41 -3.37
CA ALA A 290 -24.92 9.90 -4.12
C ALA A 290 -23.88 8.81 -4.43
N MET A 291 -23.96 7.63 -3.78
CA MET A 291 -23.06 6.50 -4.03
C MET A 291 -23.07 6.10 -5.51
N LEU A 292 -21.93 6.27 -6.18
CA LEU A 292 -21.77 5.83 -7.57
C LEU A 292 -21.78 4.30 -7.64
N ARG A 293 -22.46 3.75 -8.65
CA ARG A 293 -22.69 2.30 -8.79
C ARG A 293 -21.92 1.76 -9.99
N GLN A 294 -20.80 1.09 -9.75
CA GLN A 294 -20.05 0.37 -10.78
C GLN A 294 -20.33 -1.12 -10.66
N ILE A 295 -20.78 -1.77 -11.73
CA ILE A 295 -21.27 -3.16 -11.68
C ILE A 295 -20.64 -3.94 -12.81
N ALA A 296 -20.15 -5.15 -12.49
CA ALA A 296 -19.55 -6.15 -13.36
C ALA A 296 -18.22 -5.75 -14.01
N TYR A 297 -18.20 -4.73 -14.87
CA TYR A 297 -17.02 -4.32 -15.65
C TYR A 297 -17.17 -2.92 -16.26
N PRO A 298 -16.06 -2.23 -16.60
CA PRO A 298 -16.12 -1.00 -17.37
C PRO A 298 -16.31 -1.29 -18.87
N ASP A 299 -17.31 -0.67 -19.51
CA ASP A 299 -17.68 -0.91 -20.92
C ASP A 299 -16.51 -0.84 -21.91
N PHE A 300 -15.48 -0.04 -21.62
CA PHE A 300 -14.36 0.15 -22.55
C PHE A 300 -13.53 -1.13 -22.78
N ILE A 301 -13.55 -2.11 -21.87
CA ILE A 301 -12.76 -3.35 -22.02
C ILE A 301 -13.31 -4.27 -23.11
N LEU A 302 -14.58 -4.08 -23.50
CA LEU A 302 -15.21 -4.80 -24.60
C LEU A 302 -14.82 -4.22 -25.97
N ASP A 303 -14.29 -2.99 -26.02
CA ASP A 303 -13.75 -2.35 -27.21
C ASP A 303 -12.23 -2.58 -27.27
N SER A 304 -11.80 -3.48 -28.16
CA SER A 304 -10.39 -3.84 -28.32
C SER A 304 -9.49 -2.65 -28.62
N LYS A 305 -9.98 -1.58 -29.27
CA LYS A 305 -9.19 -0.38 -29.53
C LYS A 305 -9.05 0.47 -28.28
N LYS A 306 -10.12 0.66 -27.51
CA LYS A 306 -10.04 1.40 -26.23
C LYS A 306 -9.15 0.68 -25.22
N LEU A 307 -9.22 -0.66 -25.18
CA LEU A 307 -8.35 -1.49 -24.34
C LEU A 307 -6.88 -1.41 -24.76
N ASP A 308 -6.59 -1.44 -26.07
CA ASP A 308 -5.23 -1.24 -26.60
C ASP A 308 -4.72 0.20 -26.37
N ASP A 309 -5.62 1.19 -26.39
CA ASP A 309 -5.30 2.59 -26.11
C ASP A 309 -5.06 2.84 -24.59
N TYR A 310 -5.73 2.10 -23.70
CA TYR A 310 -5.49 2.13 -22.25
C TYR A 310 -4.08 1.63 -21.91
N TYR A 311 -3.68 0.46 -22.43
CA TYR A 311 -2.35 -0.13 -22.21
C TYR A 311 -1.24 0.49 -23.09
N ARG A 312 -1.49 1.64 -23.73
CA ARG A 312 -0.52 2.28 -24.63
C ARG A 312 0.80 2.58 -23.89
N GLY A 313 1.91 2.18 -24.50
CA GLY A 313 3.26 2.32 -23.93
C GLY A 313 3.75 1.05 -23.21
N PHE A 314 2.87 0.13 -22.84
CA PHE A 314 3.27 -1.21 -22.44
C PHE A 314 3.49 -2.11 -23.66
N SER A 315 4.53 -2.94 -23.66
CA SER A 315 4.75 -3.97 -24.69
C SER A 315 5.69 -5.07 -24.20
N VAL A 316 5.39 -6.28 -24.64
CA VAL A 316 6.17 -7.51 -24.39
C VAL A 316 6.33 -8.25 -25.72
N GLY A 317 7.41 -9.03 -25.86
CA GLY A 317 7.65 -9.85 -27.05
C GLY A 317 8.20 -11.23 -26.72
N GLU A 318 8.19 -12.14 -27.69
CA GLU A 318 8.61 -13.55 -27.54
C GLU A 318 10.01 -13.76 -26.95
N THR A 319 10.91 -12.80 -27.17
CA THR A 319 12.29 -12.79 -26.68
C THR A 319 12.44 -12.32 -25.24
N ASP A 320 11.39 -11.74 -24.63
CA ASP A 320 11.38 -11.43 -23.21
C ASP A 320 11.17 -12.71 -22.39
N SER A 321 12.00 -12.92 -21.36
CA SER A 321 11.63 -13.85 -20.29
C SER A 321 10.52 -13.27 -19.42
N TYR A 322 9.72 -14.13 -18.79
CA TYR A 322 8.62 -13.71 -17.90
C TYR A 322 9.02 -12.61 -16.90
N SER A 323 10.20 -12.74 -16.30
CA SER A 323 10.77 -11.77 -15.38
C SER A 323 11.04 -10.37 -15.97
N GLN A 324 11.39 -10.23 -17.26
CA GLN A 324 11.43 -8.90 -17.91
C GLN A 324 10.03 -8.40 -18.27
N MET A 325 9.07 -9.28 -18.55
CA MET A 325 7.68 -8.84 -18.77
C MET A 325 7.11 -8.21 -17.49
N ILE A 326 7.39 -8.79 -16.32
CA ILE A 326 7.04 -8.20 -15.02
C ILE A 326 7.82 -6.91 -14.75
N GLU A 327 9.14 -6.86 -14.98
CA GLU A 327 9.94 -5.62 -14.84
C GLU A 327 9.42 -4.47 -15.74
N LYS A 328 8.94 -4.79 -16.96
CA LYS A 328 8.31 -3.83 -17.86
C LYS A 328 6.92 -3.39 -17.38
N LEU A 329 6.11 -4.32 -16.85
CA LEU A 329 4.78 -4.03 -16.34
C LEU A 329 4.86 -3.11 -15.13
N SER A 330 5.72 -3.42 -14.16
CA SER A 330 5.94 -2.57 -12.98
C SER A 330 6.41 -1.17 -13.37
N ARG A 331 7.38 -1.05 -14.30
CA ARG A 331 7.78 0.28 -14.82
C ARG A 331 6.63 1.04 -15.47
N TRP A 332 5.81 0.39 -16.29
CA TRP A 332 4.67 1.03 -16.94
C TRP A 332 3.60 1.47 -15.94
N ARG A 333 3.30 0.66 -14.91
CA ARG A 333 2.40 1.01 -13.80
C ARG A 333 2.90 2.22 -13.02
N ILE A 334 4.15 2.22 -12.57
CA ILE A 334 4.80 3.38 -11.91
C ILE A 334 4.65 4.65 -12.77
N GLU A 335 4.96 4.55 -14.06
CA GLU A 335 4.80 5.67 -14.99
C GLU A 335 3.35 6.15 -15.11
N CYS A 336 2.36 5.25 -15.08
CA CYS A 336 0.95 5.59 -15.11
C CYS A 336 0.49 6.27 -13.81
N GLU A 337 0.85 5.75 -12.65
CA GLU A 337 0.48 6.32 -11.34
C GLU A 337 1.04 7.73 -11.17
N PHE A 338 2.34 7.96 -11.41
CA PHE A 338 2.88 9.32 -11.36
C PHE A 338 2.18 10.28 -12.35
N LYS A 339 1.74 9.79 -13.52
CA LYS A 339 0.97 10.61 -14.48
C LYS A 339 -0.45 10.92 -13.98
N ARG A 340 -1.03 10.22 -12.99
CA ARG A 340 -2.33 10.57 -12.38
C ARG A 340 -2.25 11.92 -11.64
N LEU A 341 -1.11 12.30 -11.05
CA LEU A 341 -0.92 13.59 -10.34
C LEU A 341 -1.22 14.83 -11.18
N ILE A 342 -0.98 14.77 -12.49
CA ILE A 342 -1.14 15.88 -13.43
C ILE A 342 -2.39 15.75 -14.31
N LYS A 343 -3.26 14.78 -14.02
CA LYS A 343 -4.54 14.55 -14.69
C LYS A 343 -5.70 14.98 -13.78
N PRO A 344 -6.83 15.44 -14.33
CA PRO A 344 -8.05 15.61 -13.55
C PRO A 344 -8.46 14.30 -12.87
N VAL A 345 -9.15 14.39 -11.74
CA VAL A 345 -9.80 13.24 -11.12
C VAL A 345 -11.06 12.90 -11.92
N ASP A 346 -11.18 11.64 -12.33
CA ASP A 346 -12.39 11.07 -12.90
C ASP A 346 -12.99 10.14 -11.85
N ARG A 347 -14.13 10.52 -11.26
CA ARG A 347 -14.83 9.69 -10.25
C ARG A 347 -15.54 8.46 -10.85
N THR A 348 -15.50 8.30 -12.18
CA THR A 348 -16.08 7.18 -12.93
C THR A 348 -15.04 6.22 -13.51
N GLU A 349 -13.75 6.44 -13.21
CA GLU A 349 -12.68 5.44 -13.39
C GLU A 349 -13.04 4.18 -12.56
N TYR A 350 -12.70 2.99 -13.07
CA TYR A 350 -12.87 1.68 -12.42
C TYR A 350 -11.47 1.18 -12.03
N ASP A 351 -11.22 0.72 -10.80
CA ASP A 351 -9.89 0.24 -10.35
C ASP A 351 -9.94 -1.17 -9.72
N PHE A 352 -10.80 -2.03 -10.29
CA PHE A 352 -10.90 -3.46 -9.98
C PHE A 352 -10.70 -4.34 -11.20
N ASN A 353 -10.35 -5.59 -10.97
CA ASN A 353 -10.36 -6.64 -11.97
C ASN A 353 -11.76 -7.31 -12.04
N PRO A 354 -12.50 -7.25 -13.17
CA PRO A 354 -13.80 -7.90 -13.33
C PRO A 354 -13.84 -9.41 -13.05
N ALA A 355 -12.68 -10.08 -13.02
CA ALA A 355 -12.55 -11.51 -12.78
C ALA A 355 -12.38 -11.92 -11.31
N ASP A 356 -12.38 -10.96 -10.36
CA ASP A 356 -12.24 -11.25 -8.93
C ASP A 356 -13.59 -11.66 -8.31
N VAL A 357 -13.58 -12.63 -7.39
CA VAL A 357 -14.80 -13.15 -6.72
C VAL A 357 -14.89 -12.56 -5.32
N ASP A 358 -15.26 -11.29 -5.26
CA ASP A 358 -15.22 -10.49 -4.03
C ASP A 358 -16.17 -9.27 -4.12
N ALA A 359 -16.29 -8.51 -3.03
CA ALA A 359 -16.89 -7.16 -3.02
C ALA A 359 -16.29 -6.28 -1.91
N TYR A 360 -16.42 -4.95 -2.01
CA TYR A 360 -15.61 -3.99 -1.23
C TYR A 360 -16.35 -2.62 -0.96
N TYR A 361 -15.92 -1.73 -0.03
CA TYR A 361 -16.24 -0.26 -0.10
C TYR A 361 -15.08 0.79 0.03
N SER A 362 -15.13 1.89 -0.76
CA SER A 362 -14.13 2.97 -0.89
C SER A 362 -14.74 4.33 -0.55
N HIS A 363 -14.13 5.00 0.42
CA HIS A 363 -14.69 6.22 1.00
C HIS A 363 -14.34 7.50 0.21
N ASP A 364 -13.14 7.59 -0.37
CA ASP A 364 -12.60 8.81 -0.99
C ASP A 364 -13.31 9.25 -2.27
N PHE A 365 -14.08 8.37 -2.91
CA PHE A 365 -14.84 8.72 -4.11
C PHE A 365 -16.36 8.85 -3.83
N ASN A 366 -16.81 8.55 -2.60
CA ASN A 366 -18.18 8.11 -2.28
C ASN A 366 -18.75 7.24 -3.41
N SER A 367 -17.95 6.26 -3.82
CA SER A 367 -18.14 5.50 -5.03
C SER A 367 -17.78 4.07 -4.76
N ILE A 368 -18.35 3.25 -5.61
CA ILE A 368 -17.81 1.99 -6.01
C ILE A 368 -16.45 2.17 -6.77
N ASN A 369 -15.35 2.74 -6.16
CA ASN A 369 -13.91 2.68 -6.62
C ASN A 369 -12.80 3.38 -5.72
N ASP A 370 -11.57 2.81 -5.58
CA ASP A 370 -10.18 3.35 -5.93
C ASP A 370 -9.01 2.82 -5.05
N SER A 371 -7.88 2.42 -5.66
CA SER A 371 -6.91 1.49 -5.05
C SER A 371 -5.88 2.02 -4.01
N LEU A 372 -5.71 1.27 -2.92
CA LEU A 372 -4.51 0.45 -2.66
C LEU A 372 -4.67 -0.36 -1.36
N LYS A 373 -4.91 -1.67 -1.54
CA LYS A 373 -5.04 -2.79 -0.58
C LYS A 373 -6.07 -2.80 0.56
N ASP A 374 -6.38 -1.69 1.22
CA ASP A 374 -7.47 -1.63 2.20
C ASP A 374 -8.76 -0.98 1.66
N TYR A 375 -9.80 -1.80 1.48
CA TYR A 375 -11.20 -1.45 1.17
C TYR A 375 -11.46 -0.69 -0.19
N PHE A 376 -11.67 -1.44 -1.30
CA PHE A 376 -12.04 -0.94 -2.67
C PHE A 376 -13.52 -0.87 -2.91
N SER A 377 -14.08 -0.65 -4.11
CA SER A 377 -15.54 -0.50 -4.36
C SER A 377 -16.40 -1.76 -4.58
N GLU A 378 -15.87 -2.72 -5.33
CA GLU A 378 -16.64 -3.10 -6.53
C GLU A 378 -17.47 -4.38 -6.45
N ILE A 379 -18.41 -4.55 -7.41
CA ILE A 379 -19.13 -5.81 -7.63
C ILE A 379 -18.66 -6.38 -8.98
N PRO A 380 -17.57 -7.17 -9.02
CA PRO A 380 -17.04 -7.69 -10.26
C PRO A 380 -17.99 -8.68 -10.95
N ALA A 381 -17.77 -8.91 -12.24
CA ALA A 381 -18.58 -9.87 -13.00
C ALA A 381 -18.50 -11.28 -12.39
N ALA A 382 -17.38 -11.63 -11.77
CA ALA A 382 -17.14 -12.96 -11.20
C ALA A 382 -17.76 -13.20 -9.81
N ILE A 383 -18.24 -12.19 -9.06
CA ILE A 383 -19.11 -12.47 -7.88
C ILE A 383 -20.59 -12.67 -8.28
N LEU A 384 -21.00 -12.22 -9.47
CA LEU A 384 -22.37 -12.36 -10.00
C LEU A 384 -22.68 -13.77 -10.56
N GLN A 385 -22.31 -14.81 -9.81
CA GLN A 385 -22.54 -16.21 -10.12
C GLN A 385 -22.98 -17.02 -8.89
N ALA A 386 -23.39 -18.27 -9.09
CA ALA A 386 -23.78 -19.15 -8.00
C ALA A 386 -22.57 -19.43 -7.06
N PRO A 387 -22.76 -19.44 -5.72
CA PRO A 387 -24.03 -19.41 -5.01
C PRO A 387 -24.61 -18.01 -4.75
N PHE A 388 -23.85 -16.93 -4.96
CA PHE A 388 -24.25 -15.56 -4.59
C PHE A 388 -25.41 -15.02 -5.44
N PHE A 389 -25.39 -15.27 -6.75
CA PHE A 389 -26.39 -14.78 -7.68
C PHE A 389 -26.67 -15.76 -8.83
N HIS A 390 -27.93 -15.92 -9.19
CA HIS A 390 -28.30 -16.45 -10.51
C HIS A 390 -29.63 -15.85 -10.98
N PRO A 391 -29.81 -15.54 -12.30
CA PRO A 391 -31.05 -14.95 -12.81
C PRO A 391 -32.30 -15.80 -12.56
N THR A 392 -32.16 -17.13 -12.42
CA THR A 392 -33.28 -18.06 -12.19
C THR A 392 -33.47 -18.45 -10.72
N PHE A 393 -32.63 -17.99 -9.80
CA PHE A 393 -32.81 -18.29 -8.38
C PHE A 393 -34.06 -17.59 -7.81
N PRO A 394 -34.77 -18.21 -6.85
CA PRO A 394 -35.77 -17.51 -6.05
C PRO A 394 -35.17 -16.23 -5.45
N ARG A 395 -35.92 -15.13 -5.47
CA ARG A 395 -35.45 -13.82 -4.95
C ARG A 395 -34.81 -13.91 -3.57
N ALA A 396 -35.35 -14.74 -2.68
CA ALA A 396 -34.80 -14.97 -1.34
C ALA A 396 -33.34 -15.45 -1.34
N LEU A 397 -32.93 -16.30 -2.31
CA LEU A 397 -31.53 -16.73 -2.42
C LEU A 397 -30.64 -15.59 -2.98
N ASN A 398 -31.10 -14.84 -3.97
CA ASN A 398 -30.34 -13.69 -4.47
C ASN A 398 -30.21 -12.57 -3.40
N TYR A 399 -31.25 -12.35 -2.57
CA TYR A 399 -31.16 -11.43 -1.43
C TYR A 399 -30.25 -11.95 -0.30
N GLY A 400 -30.26 -13.27 -0.03
CA GLY A 400 -29.39 -13.89 0.98
C GLY A 400 -27.94 -14.09 0.54
N GLY A 401 -27.68 -14.11 -0.77
CA GLY A 401 -26.35 -14.15 -1.38
C GLY A 401 -25.85 -12.74 -1.70
N ILE A 402 -25.92 -12.34 -2.97
CA ILE A 402 -25.41 -11.04 -3.44
C ILE A 402 -26.07 -9.84 -2.74
N GLY A 403 -27.33 -9.96 -2.29
CA GLY A 403 -27.99 -8.90 -1.53
C GLY A 403 -27.36 -8.62 -0.16
N VAL A 404 -26.72 -9.62 0.47
CA VAL A 404 -25.96 -9.43 1.72
C VAL A 404 -24.64 -8.74 1.43
N ALA A 405 -23.92 -9.12 0.37
CA ALA A 405 -22.70 -8.45 -0.06
C ALA A 405 -22.97 -6.96 -0.42
N ILE A 406 -23.98 -6.68 -1.25
CA ILE A 406 -24.41 -5.31 -1.55
C ILE A 406 -24.73 -4.52 -0.27
N GLY A 407 -25.39 -5.17 0.71
CA GLY A 407 -25.67 -4.56 2.02
C GLY A 407 -24.41 -4.29 2.84
N HIS A 408 -23.41 -5.17 2.77
CA HIS A 408 -22.10 -5.02 3.42
C HIS A 408 -21.36 -3.79 2.88
N GLU A 409 -21.25 -3.68 1.55
CA GLU A 409 -20.52 -2.56 0.92
C GLU A 409 -21.20 -1.21 1.17
N ILE A 410 -22.54 -1.16 1.10
CA ILE A 410 -23.29 0.05 1.49
C ILE A 410 -23.03 0.40 2.97
N THR A 411 -22.88 -0.60 3.85
CA THR A 411 -22.66 -0.38 5.29
C THR A 411 -21.26 0.15 5.58
N HIS A 412 -20.23 -0.26 4.84
CA HIS A 412 -18.90 0.33 4.95
C HIS A 412 -18.87 1.83 4.61
N GLY A 413 -19.83 2.35 3.83
CA GLY A 413 -20.04 3.80 3.67
C GLY A 413 -20.41 4.54 4.97
N PHE A 414 -20.74 3.81 6.04
CA PHE A 414 -21.18 4.33 7.34
C PHE A 414 -20.51 3.61 8.53
N ASP A 415 -19.45 2.82 8.30
CA ASP A 415 -18.67 2.19 9.37
C ASP A 415 -17.75 3.19 10.10
N ASP A 416 -16.83 2.71 10.93
CA ASP A 416 -15.94 3.56 11.72
C ASP A 416 -15.00 4.43 10.86
N HIS A 417 -14.67 3.98 9.64
CA HIS A 417 -13.93 4.75 8.64
C HIS A 417 -14.86 5.56 7.73
N GLY A 418 -15.78 4.91 7.03
CA GLY A 418 -16.59 5.52 5.97
C GLY A 418 -17.51 6.63 6.44
N ARG A 419 -17.97 6.61 7.70
CA ARG A 419 -18.71 7.73 8.29
C ARG A 419 -17.92 9.05 8.29
N GLN A 420 -16.59 9.02 8.17
CA GLN A 420 -15.74 10.21 8.24
C GLN A 420 -15.73 11.00 6.91
N PHE A 421 -16.33 10.45 5.84
CA PHE A 421 -16.33 11.00 4.49
C PHE A 421 -17.74 11.37 4.05
N ASP A 422 -17.95 12.54 3.44
CA ASP A 422 -19.26 13.05 3.05
C ASP A 422 -19.81 12.42 1.75
N SER A 423 -20.92 12.95 1.22
CA SER A 423 -21.57 12.48 -0.01
C SER A 423 -20.74 12.69 -1.28
N ASP A 424 -19.72 13.55 -1.23
CA ASP A 424 -18.75 13.71 -2.30
C ASP A 424 -17.49 12.86 -2.09
N GLY A 425 -17.32 12.27 -0.90
CA GLY A 425 -16.14 11.49 -0.52
C GLY A 425 -15.10 12.33 0.23
N ASN A 426 -15.40 13.56 0.65
CA ASN A 426 -14.44 14.38 1.39
C ASN A 426 -14.47 14.04 2.89
N LEU A 427 -13.31 13.79 3.46
CA LEU A 427 -13.01 13.68 4.88
C LEU A 427 -13.43 14.96 5.61
N ARG A 428 -14.57 14.90 6.27
CA ARG A 428 -15.25 16.00 6.94
C ARG A 428 -16.08 15.43 8.08
N ASP A 429 -16.08 16.04 9.25
CA ASP A 429 -17.08 15.68 10.26
C ASP A 429 -18.43 16.26 9.81
N TRP A 430 -19.24 15.43 9.15
CA TRP A 430 -20.62 15.72 8.76
C TRP A 430 -21.64 15.05 9.69
N TRP A 431 -21.16 14.30 10.68
CA TRP A 431 -21.97 13.80 11.80
C TRP A 431 -21.84 14.78 12.95
N ASP A 432 -22.97 15.10 13.58
CA ASP A 432 -22.94 15.78 14.85
C ASP A 432 -22.31 14.87 15.94
N ALA A 433 -21.68 15.51 16.92
CA ALA A 433 -20.96 14.87 18.02
C ALA A 433 -21.80 13.80 18.75
N ASP A 434 -23.11 13.99 18.84
CA ASP A 434 -24.00 13.12 19.58
C ASP A 434 -24.34 11.82 18.79
N VAL A 435 -24.36 11.85 17.44
CA VAL A 435 -24.45 10.63 16.59
C VAL A 435 -23.11 9.92 16.73
N LYS A 436 -22.00 10.66 16.60
CA LYS A 436 -20.64 10.13 16.69
C LYS A 436 -20.42 9.36 18.00
N LYS A 437 -20.83 9.93 19.13
CA LYS A 437 -20.80 9.25 20.44
C LYS A 437 -21.69 8.00 20.47
N LYS A 438 -22.96 8.11 20.08
CA LYS A 438 -23.94 6.99 20.04
C LYS A 438 -23.57 5.90 19.04
N PHE A 439 -22.75 6.21 18.04
CA PHE A 439 -22.15 5.26 17.12
C PHE A 439 -20.97 4.53 17.77
N ILE A 440 -20.05 5.27 18.41
CA ILE A 440 -18.91 4.68 19.13
C ILE A 440 -19.38 3.72 20.22
N GLU A 441 -20.41 4.07 20.99
CA GLU A 441 -21.02 3.19 22.01
C GLU A 441 -21.55 1.88 21.40
N ARG A 442 -22.16 1.92 20.21
CA ARG A 442 -22.65 0.72 19.51
C ARG A 442 -21.52 -0.09 18.86
N ALA A 443 -20.51 0.57 18.32
CA ALA A 443 -19.33 -0.08 17.77
C ALA A 443 -18.53 -0.79 18.88
N GLN A 444 -18.49 -0.22 20.09
CA GLN A 444 -17.91 -0.87 21.28
C GLN A 444 -18.68 -2.14 21.67
N CYS A 445 -20.02 -2.15 21.60
CA CYS A 445 -20.81 -3.36 21.79
C CYS A 445 -20.45 -4.45 20.75
N ALA A 446 -20.34 -4.09 19.47
CA ALA A 446 -19.91 -5.04 18.43
C ALA A 446 -18.49 -5.59 18.67
N ARG A 447 -17.58 -4.78 19.26
CA ARG A 447 -16.21 -5.19 19.62
C ARG A 447 -16.14 -6.19 20.78
N HIS A 448 -17.12 -6.19 21.68
CA HIS A 448 -17.18 -7.06 22.87
C HIS A 448 -18.28 -8.12 22.77
N TRP A 449 -18.86 -8.35 21.59
CA TRP A 449 -19.88 -9.37 21.39
C TRP A 449 -19.37 -10.78 21.76
N PRO A 450 -20.10 -11.57 22.58
CA PRO A 450 -21.51 -11.44 22.96
C PRO A 450 -21.74 -10.88 24.39
N GLU A 451 -20.77 -10.17 24.98
CA GLU A 451 -20.79 -9.75 26.40
C GLU A 451 -21.58 -8.45 26.68
N CYS A 452 -22.47 -8.04 25.76
CA CYS A 452 -23.24 -6.78 25.80
C CYS A 452 -24.75 -7.00 25.59
#